data_AF-A0A817R7Y1-F1
#
_entry.id   AF-A0A817R7Y1-F1
#
_cell.length_a   1.000
_cell.length_b   1.000
_cell.length_c   1.000
_cell.angle_alpha   90.00
_cell.angle_beta   90.00
_cell.angle_gamma   90.00
#
_symmetry.space_group_name_H-M   'P 1'
#
loop_
_entity.id
_entity.type
_entity.pdbx_description
1 polymer ?
#
loop_
_entity_poly.entity_id
_entity_poly.type
_entity_poly.pdbx_seq_one_letter_code
_entity_poly.pdbx_strand_id
1 'polypeptide(L)'
;MDTRIPLERTQFRNELPPYTLLLAERAQEQFNDSRHNRPRPAIYIIDAYFIANENILFQNERPMVFVDRYRLLKLFEKAINKPARGDLMPIRISEQLRLEHMDFTNVDIESKPRIQVRGLWISKFVQYPWKILLSKSNQSKFFHRQANRTSIQSAPSDWSHVSSLRPMLENSFYWDFNHGDDSVKKSNFIAFIQEKNREIQSQQRVNNHKPASDTN
;
A
#
# COMPACT_ATOMS: atom_id res chain seq x y z
N MET A 1 -21.57 -21.45 -25.30
CA MET A 1 -21.17 -20.04 -25.39
C MET A 1 -20.02 -19.85 -24.42
N ASP A 2 -18.81 -19.77 -24.97
CA ASP A 2 -17.55 -19.72 -24.23
C ASP A 2 -17.33 -18.27 -23.76
N THR A 3 -17.55 -17.99 -22.47
CA THR A 3 -17.39 -16.66 -21.85
C THR A 3 -15.93 -16.37 -21.50
N ARG A 4 -15.01 -16.67 -22.42
CA ARG A 4 -13.62 -16.24 -22.31
C ARG A 4 -13.55 -14.82 -22.84
N ILE A 5 -13.45 -13.87 -21.91
CA ILE A 5 -13.04 -12.49 -22.20
C ILE A 5 -11.79 -12.58 -23.10
N PRO A 6 -11.76 -11.95 -24.28
CA PRO A 6 -10.57 -11.97 -25.11
C PRO A 6 -9.45 -11.34 -24.29
N LEU A 7 -8.44 -12.13 -23.95
CA LEU A 7 -7.12 -11.62 -23.59
C LEU A 7 -6.59 -10.92 -24.85
N GLU A 8 -7.02 -9.67 -25.08
CA GLU A 8 -6.18 -8.77 -25.85
C GLU A 8 -4.83 -8.78 -25.14
N ARG A 9 -3.87 -9.47 -25.76
CA ARG A 9 -2.48 -9.52 -25.35
C ARG A 9 -1.92 -8.11 -25.47
N THR A 10 -2.28 -7.23 -24.53
CA THR A 10 -1.36 -6.19 -24.10
C THR A 10 -0.20 -6.95 -23.47
N GLN A 11 0.74 -7.38 -24.32
CA GLN A 11 1.90 -8.16 -23.92
C GLN A 11 2.58 -7.37 -22.79
N PHE A 12 2.59 -7.96 -21.59
CA PHE A 12 3.41 -7.49 -20.49
C PHE A 12 4.87 -7.68 -20.92
N ARG A 13 5.38 -6.68 -21.64
CA ARG A 13 6.75 -6.71 -22.14
C ARG A 13 7.64 -6.08 -21.10
N ASN A 14 7.97 -6.84 -20.07
CA ASN A 14 8.91 -6.44 -19.04
C ASN A 14 9.96 -7.53 -18.84
N GLU A 15 11.11 -7.14 -18.29
CA GLU A 15 12.17 -8.05 -17.91
C GLU A 15 12.33 -7.92 -16.40
N LEU A 16 12.02 -8.98 -15.67
CA LEU A 16 12.33 -9.10 -14.25
C LEU A 16 13.46 -10.11 -14.07
N PRO A 17 14.35 -9.91 -13.07
CA PRO A 17 15.27 -10.96 -12.68
C PRO A 17 14.50 -12.25 -12.32
N PRO A 18 15.06 -13.42 -12.62
CA PRO A 18 14.48 -14.70 -12.20
C PRO A 18 14.18 -14.71 -10.69
N TYR A 19 13.19 -15.50 -10.27
CA TYR A 19 12.83 -15.66 -8.85
C TYR A 19 12.47 -14.33 -8.14
N THR A 20 11.79 -13.44 -8.86
CA THR A 20 11.23 -12.20 -8.32
C THR A 20 9.71 -12.35 -8.17
N LEU A 21 9.18 -12.06 -6.98
CA LEU A 21 7.75 -12.06 -6.68
C LEU A 21 7.36 -10.71 -6.08
N LEU A 22 6.68 -9.89 -6.88
CA LEU A 22 6.27 -8.53 -6.54
C LEU A 22 4.77 -8.47 -6.24
N LEU A 23 4.38 -7.62 -5.30
CA LEU A 23 3.03 -7.12 -5.17
C LEU A 23 2.96 -5.80 -5.94
N ALA A 24 2.21 -5.76 -7.03
CA ALA A 24 2.18 -4.61 -7.91
C ALA A 24 0.79 -4.39 -8.52
N GLU A 25 0.52 -3.15 -8.90
CA GLU A 25 -0.66 -2.73 -9.64
C GLU A 25 -0.29 -2.41 -11.09
N ARG A 26 -1.20 -2.69 -12.01
CA ARG A 26 -1.10 -2.22 -13.39
C ARG A 26 -1.80 -0.88 -13.52
N ALA A 27 -1.10 0.12 -14.04
CA ALA A 27 -1.63 1.47 -14.25
C ALA A 27 -1.47 1.92 -15.70
N GLN A 28 -2.07 3.08 -16.02
CA GLN A 28 -1.86 3.79 -17.27
C GLN A 28 -1.28 5.18 -16.98
N GLU A 29 -0.12 5.46 -17.56
CA GLU A 29 0.51 6.77 -17.53
C GLU A 29 0.00 7.62 -18.69
N GLN A 30 -0.53 8.81 -18.40
CA GLN A 30 -0.89 9.81 -19.41
C GLN A 30 0.27 10.78 -19.55
N PHE A 31 0.74 11.01 -20.77
CA PHE A 31 1.77 12.01 -21.02
C PHE A 31 1.11 13.26 -21.59
N ASN A 32 1.19 14.37 -20.85
CA ASN A 32 0.76 15.69 -21.31
C ASN A 32 1.73 16.31 -22.31
N ASP A 33 2.24 15.53 -23.27
CA ASP A 33 2.99 16.08 -24.41
C ASP A 33 2.05 16.27 -25.60
N SER A 34 1.94 17.52 -26.03
CA SER A 34 0.99 18.11 -26.99
C SER A 34 0.81 17.39 -28.33
N ARG A 35 1.62 16.37 -28.65
CA ARG A 35 1.57 15.65 -29.93
C ARG A 35 1.14 14.19 -29.84
N HIS A 36 1.19 13.55 -28.67
CA HIS A 36 0.87 12.11 -28.53
C HIS A 36 0.28 11.78 -27.16
N ASN A 37 -0.97 12.18 -26.93
CA ASN A 37 -1.73 11.85 -25.72
C ASN A 37 -2.27 10.41 -25.74
N ARG A 38 -1.38 9.41 -25.88
CA ARG A 38 -1.75 8.00 -25.78
C ARG A 38 -1.35 7.46 -24.40
N PRO A 39 -2.29 6.92 -23.61
CA PRO A 39 -1.95 6.31 -22.33
C PRO A 39 -0.98 5.16 -22.55
N ARG A 40 0.11 5.12 -21.76
CA ARG A 40 1.09 4.04 -21.78
C ARG A 40 0.89 3.14 -20.58
N PRO A 41 0.82 1.81 -20.76
CA PRO A 41 0.72 0.91 -19.62
C PRO A 41 2.01 0.99 -18.79
N ALA A 42 1.88 0.80 -17.48
CA ALA A 42 2.97 0.78 -16.52
C ALA A 42 2.67 -0.20 -15.38
N ILE A 43 3.70 -0.66 -14.67
CA ILE A 43 3.56 -1.43 -13.42
C ILE A 43 4.04 -0.57 -12.26
N TYR A 44 3.24 -0.51 -11.20
CA TYR A 44 3.56 0.15 -9.94
C TYR A 44 3.72 -0.88 -8.84
N ILE A 45 4.96 -1.08 -8.39
CA ILE A 45 5.29 -1.97 -7.29
C ILE A 45 4.80 -1.33 -5.98
N ILE A 46 3.99 -2.07 -5.23
CA ILE A 46 3.50 -1.71 -3.91
C ILE A 46 4.49 -2.23 -2.86
N ASP A 47 4.87 -3.51 -2.96
CA ASP A 47 5.87 -4.18 -2.11
C ASP A 47 6.35 -5.47 -2.81
N ALA A 48 7.14 -6.33 -2.15
CA ALA A 48 7.53 -7.63 -2.69
C ALA A 48 7.72 -8.72 -1.63
N TYR A 49 7.63 -9.97 -2.06
CA TYR A 49 8.03 -11.14 -1.27
C TYR A 49 9.49 -11.52 -1.57
N PHE A 50 9.83 -11.59 -2.86
CA PHE A 50 11.14 -12.02 -3.33
C PHE A 50 11.70 -11.09 -4.39
N ILE A 51 13.00 -10.83 -4.33
CA ILE A 51 13.76 -10.14 -5.38
C ILE A 51 14.98 -10.98 -5.70
N ALA A 52 15.10 -11.47 -6.94
CA ALA A 52 16.25 -12.25 -7.38
C ALA A 52 16.64 -13.40 -6.42
N ASN A 53 15.64 -14.21 -6.00
CA ASN A 53 15.78 -15.32 -5.06
C ASN A 53 16.00 -14.93 -3.58
N GLU A 54 16.08 -13.64 -3.25
CA GLU A 54 16.18 -13.16 -1.87
C GLU A 54 14.79 -12.86 -1.28
N ASN A 55 14.49 -13.41 -0.10
CA ASN A 55 13.26 -13.11 0.62
C ASN A 55 13.36 -11.76 1.31
N ILE A 56 12.73 -10.73 0.76
CA ILE A 56 12.86 -9.37 1.28
C ILE A 56 11.99 -9.09 2.51
N LEU A 57 11.10 -10.01 2.88
CA LEU A 57 10.31 -9.87 4.10
C LEU A 57 11.16 -10.10 5.35
N PHE A 58 12.36 -10.65 5.21
CA PHE A 58 13.25 -10.97 6.31
C PHE A 58 14.67 -10.46 6.07
N GLN A 59 15.35 -10.08 7.15
CA GLN A 59 16.78 -9.77 7.18
C GLN A 59 17.38 -10.45 8.40
N ASN A 60 18.39 -11.30 8.21
CA ASN A 60 19.01 -12.07 9.29
C ASN A 60 17.96 -12.78 10.17
N GLU A 61 17.03 -13.50 9.53
CA GLU A 61 15.91 -14.22 10.16
C GLU A 61 14.87 -13.35 10.89
N ARG A 62 14.95 -12.02 10.78
CA ARG A 62 14.02 -11.09 11.42
C ARG A 62 13.11 -10.42 10.40
N PRO A 63 11.81 -10.21 10.70
CA PRO A 63 10.93 -9.46 9.81
C PRO A 63 11.49 -8.07 9.51
N MET A 64 11.63 -7.74 8.23
CA MET A 64 12.06 -6.43 7.80
C MET A 64 10.89 -5.44 7.87
N VAL A 65 11.09 -4.27 8.47
CA VAL A 65 10.04 -3.23 8.49
C VAL A 65 9.80 -2.67 7.10
N PHE A 66 8.57 -2.22 6.85
CA PHE A 66 8.17 -1.69 5.54
C PHE A 66 9.09 -0.60 4.99
N VAL A 67 9.56 0.32 5.85
CA VAL A 67 10.43 1.43 5.42
C VAL A 67 11.74 0.91 4.78
N ASP A 68 12.29 -0.18 5.30
CA ASP A 68 13.54 -0.75 4.78
C ASP A 68 13.28 -1.55 3.51
N ARG A 69 12.17 -2.30 3.44
CA ARG A 69 11.71 -2.96 2.20
C ARG A 69 11.50 -1.94 1.08
N TYR A 70 10.84 -0.82 1.37
CA TYR A 70 10.61 0.26 0.42
C TYR A 70 11.91 0.86 -0.11
N ARG A 71 12.94 1.03 0.74
CA ARG A 71 14.27 1.48 0.31
C ARG A 71 14.95 0.48 -0.62
N LEU A 72 14.89 -0.81 -0.30
CA LEU A 72 15.42 -1.87 -1.17
C LEU A 72 14.71 -1.89 -2.52
N LEU A 73 13.38 -1.78 -2.51
CA LEU A 73 12.61 -1.68 -3.73
C LEU A 73 13.05 -0.48 -4.56
N LYS A 74 13.27 0.70 -3.96
CA LYS A 74 13.76 1.89 -4.68
C LYS A 74 15.11 1.68 -5.36
N LEU A 75 15.98 0.85 -4.79
CA LEU A 75 17.22 0.43 -5.45
C LEU A 75 16.93 -0.55 -6.60
N PHE A 76 16.04 -1.51 -6.37
CA PHE A 76 15.59 -2.46 -7.39
C PHE A 76 14.96 -1.78 -8.62
N GLU A 77 14.04 -0.83 -8.42
CA GLU A 77 13.45 -0.01 -9.49
C GLU A 77 14.52 0.67 -10.35
N LYS A 78 15.55 1.24 -9.71
CA LYS A 78 16.66 1.87 -10.44
C LYS A 78 17.48 0.85 -11.23
N ALA A 79 17.71 -0.34 -10.66
CA ALA A 79 18.51 -1.38 -11.29
C ALA A 79 17.83 -2.03 -12.50
N ILE A 80 16.50 -2.20 -12.47
CA ILE A 80 15.76 -2.86 -13.57
C ILE A 80 15.33 -1.89 -14.67
N ASN A 81 15.20 -0.59 -14.37
CA ASN A 81 14.81 0.38 -15.37
C ASN A 81 15.94 0.60 -16.38
N LYS A 82 15.65 0.33 -17.65
CA LYS A 82 16.58 0.48 -18.78
C LYS A 82 16.07 1.59 -19.71
N PRO A 83 16.48 2.86 -19.54
CA PRO A 83 15.95 3.98 -20.33
C PRO A 83 16.10 3.81 -21.85
N ALA A 84 17.12 3.06 -22.30
CA ALA A 84 17.34 2.76 -23.71
C ALA A 84 16.33 1.76 -24.33
N ARG A 85 15.57 1.03 -23.50
CA ARG A 85 14.62 0.00 -23.94
C ARG A 85 13.18 0.52 -23.86
N GLY A 86 12.84 1.43 -24.77
CA GLY A 86 11.50 2.02 -24.87
C GLY A 86 10.39 1.03 -25.27
N ASP A 87 10.75 -0.18 -25.69
CA ASP A 87 9.84 -1.29 -25.96
C ASP A 87 9.33 -1.97 -24.68
N LEU A 88 10.04 -1.82 -23.57
CA LEU A 88 9.65 -2.40 -22.29
C LEU A 88 8.66 -1.51 -21.56
N MET A 89 7.68 -2.13 -20.93
CA MET A 89 6.76 -1.46 -20.03
C MET A 89 7.52 -0.94 -18.80
N PRO A 90 7.39 0.34 -18.44
CA PRO A 90 8.07 0.89 -17.28
C PRO A 90 7.59 0.21 -16.01
N ILE A 91 8.54 -0.05 -15.11
CA ILE A 91 8.28 -0.51 -13.76
C ILE A 91 8.65 0.63 -12.81
N ARG A 92 7.68 1.04 -12.01
CA ARG A 92 7.77 2.11 -11.02
C ARG A 92 7.49 1.55 -9.65
N ILE A 93 7.84 2.31 -8.61
CA ILE A 93 7.34 2.05 -7.26
C ILE A 93 6.25 3.04 -6.94
N SER A 94 5.15 2.52 -6.40
CA SER A 94 4.06 3.32 -5.85
C SER A 94 4.60 4.28 -4.80
N GLU A 95 4.24 5.55 -4.93
CA GLU A 95 4.58 6.53 -3.91
C GLU A 95 3.96 6.17 -2.57
N GLN A 96 4.70 6.44 -1.51
CA GLN A 96 4.29 6.20 -0.14
C GLN A 96 4.37 7.50 0.62
N LEU A 97 3.23 7.92 1.17
CA LEU A 97 3.12 9.10 2.01
C LEU A 97 2.73 8.66 3.41
N ARG A 98 3.39 9.24 4.42
CA ARG A 98 2.92 9.09 5.79
C ARG A 98 1.70 9.97 5.96
N LEU A 99 0.63 9.40 6.49
CA LEU A 99 -0.62 10.12 6.68
C LEU A 99 -0.45 11.39 7.55
N GLU A 100 0.48 11.36 8.52
CA GLU A 100 0.82 12.53 9.36
C GLU A 100 1.48 13.69 8.61
N HIS A 101 2.05 13.43 7.44
CA HIS A 101 2.72 14.43 6.60
C HIS A 101 1.88 14.77 5.36
N MET A 102 0.67 14.23 5.26
CA MET A 102 -0.20 14.48 4.12
C MET A 102 -0.87 15.84 4.25
N ASP A 103 -0.57 16.75 3.31
CA ASP A 103 -1.28 18.00 3.18
C ASP A 103 -2.51 17.81 2.29
N PHE A 104 -3.68 17.75 2.92
CA PHE A 104 -4.98 17.63 2.24
C PHE A 104 -5.44 18.91 1.52
N THR A 105 -4.66 20.00 1.59
CA THR A 105 -4.94 21.20 0.79
C THR A 105 -4.19 21.22 -0.53
N ASN A 106 -3.04 20.54 -0.58
CA ASN A 106 -2.16 20.45 -1.74
C ASN A 106 -1.79 18.99 -2.02
N VAL A 107 -2.76 18.06 -2.02
CA VAL A 107 -2.51 16.74 -2.63
C VAL A 107 -2.41 17.02 -4.12
N ASP A 108 -1.23 17.49 -4.52
CA ASP A 108 -0.94 18.02 -5.83
C ASP A 108 -0.71 16.83 -6.77
N ILE A 109 -1.82 16.13 -7.03
CA ILE A 109 -1.93 15.09 -8.05
C ILE A 109 -1.55 15.70 -9.41
N GLU A 110 -1.84 16.99 -9.61
CA GLU A 110 -1.55 17.73 -10.82
C GLU A 110 -0.04 17.97 -11.05
N SER A 111 0.77 18.15 -9.99
CA SER A 111 2.23 18.29 -10.10
C SER A 111 2.95 17.07 -10.66
N LYS A 112 2.27 15.93 -10.80
CA LYS A 112 2.81 14.71 -11.43
C LYS A 112 2.18 14.52 -12.81
N PRO A 113 2.74 15.13 -13.87
CA PRO A 113 2.15 15.19 -15.21
C PRO A 113 2.12 13.84 -15.96
N ARG A 114 2.29 12.71 -15.25
CA ARG A 114 2.45 11.37 -15.83
C ARG A 114 1.38 10.36 -15.41
N ILE A 115 0.63 10.58 -14.33
CA ILE A 115 -0.24 9.55 -13.75
C ILE A 115 -1.59 10.16 -13.39
N GLN A 116 -2.67 9.56 -13.91
CA GLN A 116 -4.00 9.85 -13.41
C GLN A 116 -4.22 9.06 -12.12
N VAL A 117 -4.12 9.73 -10.97
CA VAL A 117 -4.38 9.10 -9.67
C VAL A 117 -5.89 8.97 -9.48
N ARG A 118 -6.38 7.74 -9.31
CA ARG A 118 -7.79 7.45 -9.05
C ARG A 118 -8.17 7.46 -7.57
N GLY A 119 -7.19 7.31 -6.66
CA GLY A 119 -7.50 7.19 -5.24
C GLY A 119 -6.27 6.94 -4.39
N LEU A 120 -6.48 6.69 -3.10
CA LEU A 120 -5.44 6.42 -2.12
C LEU A 120 -5.65 5.08 -1.44
N TRP A 121 -4.59 4.27 -1.43
CA TRP A 121 -4.49 3.10 -0.57
C TRP A 121 -3.94 3.50 0.81
N ILE A 122 -4.75 3.29 1.85
CA ILE A 122 -4.38 3.53 3.24
C ILE A 122 -4.07 2.19 3.87
N SER A 123 -2.78 1.90 4.02
CA SER A 123 -2.29 0.62 4.55
C SER A 123 -1.81 0.73 5.99
N LYS A 124 -2.08 -0.29 6.79
CA LYS A 124 -1.54 -0.42 8.15
C LYS A 124 -0.37 -1.40 8.15
N PHE A 125 0.81 -0.92 8.50
CA PHE A 125 2.04 -1.74 8.57
C PHE A 125 2.29 -2.37 9.94
N VAL A 126 1.35 -2.22 10.88
CA VAL A 126 1.42 -2.80 12.22
C VAL A 126 0.37 -3.89 12.39
N GLN A 127 0.80 -5.12 12.64
CA GLN A 127 -0.09 -6.26 12.79
C GLN A 127 -0.66 -6.40 14.21
N TYR A 128 -1.79 -7.10 14.31
CA TYR A 128 -2.34 -7.54 15.59
C TYR A 128 -1.31 -8.42 16.34
N PRO A 129 -1.19 -8.32 17.69
CA PRO A 129 -2.02 -7.56 18.63
C PRO A 129 -1.58 -6.10 18.84
N TRP A 130 -0.72 -5.56 17.99
CA TRP A 130 -0.16 -4.23 18.19
C TRP A 130 -0.99 -3.12 17.51
N LYS A 131 -1.03 -1.97 18.20
CA LYS A 131 -1.54 -0.70 17.68
C LYS A 131 -0.53 0.40 18.02
N ILE A 132 -0.37 1.35 17.10
CA ILE A 132 0.31 2.61 17.40
C ILE A 132 -0.77 3.60 17.83
N LEU A 133 -0.59 4.19 19.00
CA LEU A 133 -1.47 5.19 19.56
C LEU A 133 -0.71 6.49 19.80
N LEU A 134 -1.44 7.60 19.81
CA LEU A 134 -0.93 8.91 20.19
C LEU A 134 -1.28 9.17 21.66
N SER A 135 -0.28 9.47 22.48
CA SER A 135 -0.49 9.84 23.87
C SER A 135 -1.06 11.25 23.95
N LYS A 136 -2.11 11.43 24.77
CA LYS A 136 -2.77 12.74 24.93
C LYS A 136 -1.90 13.76 25.67
N SER A 137 -1.08 13.29 26.62
CA SER A 137 -0.31 14.17 27.52
C SER A 137 0.93 14.78 26.87
N ASN A 138 1.69 13.96 26.13
CA ASN A 138 2.95 14.38 25.53
C ASN A 138 2.92 14.36 23.99
N GLN A 139 1.77 14.05 23.38
CA GLN A 139 1.60 13.95 21.92
C GLN A 139 2.62 13.01 21.25
N SER A 140 3.17 12.04 21.99
CA SER A 140 4.12 11.07 21.47
C SER A 140 3.41 9.78 21.04
N LYS A 141 3.94 9.13 20.01
CA LYS A 141 3.46 7.80 19.60
C LYS A 141 4.00 6.74 20.56
N PHE A 142 3.20 5.71 20.80
CA PHE A 142 3.60 4.53 21.56
C PHE A 142 2.91 3.28 21.01
N PHE A 143 3.49 2.11 21.29
CA PHE A 143 2.92 0.82 20.89
C PHE A 143 2.07 0.27 22.04
N HIS A 144 0.82 -0.06 21.73
CA HIS A 144 -0.11 -0.68 22.66
C HIS A 144 -0.42 -2.11 22.20
N ARG A 145 -0.23 -3.07 23.09
CA ARG A 145 -0.52 -4.48 22.86
C ARG A 145 -1.92 -4.80 23.39
N GLN A 146 -2.84 -5.11 22.49
CA GLN A 146 -4.24 -5.32 22.85
C GLN A 146 -4.47 -6.58 23.68
N ALA A 147 -3.68 -7.64 23.45
CA ALA A 147 -3.87 -8.94 24.10
C ALA A 147 -3.75 -8.88 25.63
N ASN A 148 -2.78 -8.12 26.15
CA ASN A 148 -2.51 -8.00 27.58
C ASN A 148 -2.58 -6.54 28.09
N ARG A 149 -3.06 -5.62 27.25
CA ARG A 149 -3.22 -4.18 27.55
C ARG A 149 -1.93 -3.48 28.00
N THR A 150 -0.77 -3.94 27.55
CA THR A 150 0.52 -3.30 27.85
C THR A 150 0.87 -2.24 26.82
N SER A 151 1.65 -1.24 27.24
CA SER A 151 2.10 -0.15 26.37
C SER A 151 3.61 0.05 26.52
N ILE A 152 4.30 0.29 25.41
CA ILE A 152 5.73 0.57 25.37
C ILE A 152 6.00 1.78 24.47
N GLN A 153 6.98 2.60 24.82
CA GLN A 153 7.26 3.84 24.08
C GLN A 153 8.01 3.60 22.77
N SER A 154 8.87 2.58 22.73
CA SER A 154 9.63 2.19 21.54
C SER A 154 8.97 0.99 20.83
N ALA A 155 9.36 0.77 19.58
CA ALA A 155 8.92 -0.42 18.84
C ALA A 155 9.37 -1.71 19.55
N PRO A 156 8.51 -2.75 19.61
CA PRO A 156 8.90 -4.05 20.18
C PRO A 156 10.17 -4.61 19.53
N SER A 157 11.13 -5.02 20.36
CA SER A 157 12.41 -5.58 19.91
C SER A 157 12.28 -6.98 19.26
N ASP A 158 11.17 -7.66 19.53
CA ASP A 158 10.84 -8.97 18.96
C ASP A 158 10.23 -8.88 17.55
N TRP A 159 10.06 -7.66 17.00
CA TRP A 159 9.47 -7.41 15.68
C TRP A 159 8.05 -7.95 15.49
N SER A 160 7.38 -8.36 16.57
CA SER A 160 6.03 -8.91 16.52
C SER A 160 4.98 -7.91 16.06
N HIS A 161 5.33 -6.62 16.00
CA HIS A 161 4.51 -5.54 15.46
C HIS A 161 4.56 -5.45 13.92
N VAL A 162 5.57 -6.01 13.27
CA VAL A 162 5.76 -5.86 11.81
C VAL A 162 4.72 -6.66 11.06
N SER A 163 3.92 -5.99 10.22
CA SER A 163 2.97 -6.68 9.35
C SER A 163 3.67 -7.29 8.14
N SER A 164 3.32 -8.54 7.83
CA SER A 164 3.56 -9.11 6.50
C SER A 164 2.57 -8.54 5.48
N LEU A 165 2.74 -8.91 4.21
CA LEU A 165 1.97 -8.36 3.08
C LEU A 165 0.49 -8.70 3.13
N ARG A 166 0.16 -9.94 3.52
CA ARG A 166 -1.23 -10.38 3.55
C ARG A 166 -2.07 -9.60 4.58
N PRO A 167 -1.69 -9.53 5.88
CA PRO A 167 -2.43 -8.72 6.84
C PRO A 167 -2.40 -7.23 6.51
N MET A 168 -1.34 -6.73 5.88
CA MET A 168 -1.30 -5.34 5.42
C MET A 168 -2.43 -5.09 4.41
N LEU A 169 -2.54 -5.92 3.37
CA LEU A 169 -3.58 -5.80 2.36
C LEU A 169 -4.98 -6.00 2.93
N GLU A 170 -5.19 -7.02 3.75
CA GLU A 170 -6.49 -7.32 4.37
C GLU A 170 -7.01 -6.19 5.27
N ASN A 171 -6.10 -5.41 5.86
CA ASN A 171 -6.43 -4.28 6.74
C ASN A 171 -6.28 -2.92 6.06
N SER A 172 -6.11 -2.88 4.74
CA SER A 172 -6.00 -1.64 3.98
C SER A 172 -7.37 -1.14 3.51
N PHE A 173 -7.49 0.18 3.39
CA PHE A 173 -8.67 0.82 2.80
C PHE A 173 -8.29 1.51 1.51
N TYR A 174 -9.13 1.38 0.48
CA TYR A 174 -9.03 2.18 -0.73
C TYR A 174 -10.02 3.33 -0.66
N TRP A 175 -9.52 4.55 -0.77
CA TRP A 175 -10.33 5.76 -0.90
C TRP A 175 -10.32 6.21 -2.36
N ASP A 176 -11.44 5.99 -3.04
CA ASP A 176 -11.61 6.38 -4.45
C ASP A 176 -11.91 7.89 -4.56
N PHE A 177 -11.19 8.56 -5.45
CA PHE A 177 -11.48 9.92 -5.86
C PHE A 177 -12.53 9.82 -6.96
N ASN A 178 -13.78 10.10 -6.62
CA ASN A 178 -14.88 10.06 -7.58
C ASN A 178 -14.49 10.79 -8.87
N HIS A 179 -14.75 10.16 -10.01
CA HIS A 179 -14.51 10.75 -11.33
C HIS A 179 -15.21 12.10 -11.46
N GLY A 180 -14.43 13.20 -11.48
CA GLY A 180 -14.91 14.56 -11.73
C GLY A 180 -14.91 15.51 -10.52
N ASP A 181 -14.50 15.08 -9.33
CA ASP A 181 -14.17 16.00 -8.22
C ASP A 181 -12.64 16.03 -8.05
N ASP A 182 -11.98 16.89 -8.83
CA ASP A 182 -10.51 17.01 -8.88
C ASP A 182 -9.91 17.54 -7.56
N SER A 183 -10.74 17.83 -6.56
CA SER A 183 -10.31 18.35 -5.28
C SER A 183 -10.38 17.29 -4.18
N VAL A 184 -9.22 16.71 -3.86
CA VAL A 184 -9.04 15.87 -2.66
C VAL A 184 -9.16 16.75 -1.41
N LYS A 185 -10.39 17.02 -0.95
CA LYS A 185 -10.64 17.87 0.22
C LYS A 185 -10.41 17.10 1.52
N LYS A 186 -9.80 17.77 2.50
CA LYS A 186 -9.66 17.28 3.88
C LYS A 186 -10.99 16.83 4.50
N SER A 187 -12.08 17.53 4.22
CA SER A 187 -13.42 17.19 4.73
C SER A 187 -13.88 15.81 4.24
N ASN A 188 -13.68 15.52 2.95
CA ASN A 188 -14.07 14.26 2.33
C ASN A 188 -13.24 13.11 2.91
N PHE A 189 -11.94 13.36 3.13
CA PHE A 189 -11.07 12.40 3.80
C PHE A 189 -11.55 12.08 5.23
N ILE A 190 -11.86 13.11 6.02
CA ILE A 190 -12.32 12.93 7.41
C ILE A 190 -13.62 12.12 7.43
N ALA A 191 -14.57 12.42 6.53
CA ALA A 191 -15.83 11.68 6.42
C ALA A 191 -15.57 10.20 6.09
N PHE A 192 -14.69 9.93 5.13
CA PHE A 192 -14.28 8.56 4.78
C PHE A 192 -13.69 7.81 5.99
N ILE A 193 -12.76 8.43 6.73
CA ILE A 193 -12.15 7.81 7.91
C ILE A 193 -13.19 7.55 9.01
N GLN A 194 -14.13 8.47 9.23
CA GLN A 194 -15.21 8.28 10.20
C GLN A 194 -16.14 7.13 9.81
N GLU A 195 -16.47 7.00 8.53
CA GLU A 195 -17.23 5.87 8.00
C GLU A 195 -16.50 4.54 8.25
N LYS A 196 -15.23 4.42 7.85
CA LYS A 196 -14.44 3.20 8.06
C LYS A 196 -14.27 2.85 9.53
N ASN A 197 -14.10 3.83 10.41
CA ASN A 197 -14.08 3.58 11.85
C ASN A 197 -15.41 3.02 12.38
N ARG A 198 -16.55 3.48 11.86
CA ARG A 198 -17.88 2.94 12.23
C ARG A 198 -18.04 1.49 11.75
N GLU A 199 -17.61 1.18 10.53
CA GLU A 199 -17.60 -0.19 9.99
C GLU A 199 -16.75 -1.15 10.86
N ILE A 200 -15.54 -0.73 11.24
CA ILE A 200 -14.66 -1.54 12.09
C ILE A 200 -15.31 -1.81 13.46
N GLN A 201 -15.94 -0.79 14.04
CA GLN A 201 -16.62 -0.93 15.33
C GLN A 201 -17.84 -1.85 15.25
N SER A 202 -18.63 -1.80 14.16
CA SER A 202 -19.78 -2.68 13.99
C SER A 202 -19.35 -4.14 13.82
N GLN A 203 -18.30 -4.40 13.03
CA GLN A 203 -17.74 -5.74 12.85
C GLN A 203 -17.20 -6.33 14.17
N GLN A 204 -16.54 -5.52 15.00
CA GLN A 204 -16.06 -5.95 16.31
C GLN A 204 -17.20 -6.31 17.27
N ARG A 205 -18.32 -5.56 17.21
CA ARG A 205 -19.52 -5.87 18.02
C ARG A 205 -20.15 -7.19 17.59
N VAL A 206 -20.27 -7.45 16.29
CA VAL A 206 -20.81 -8.71 15.76
C VAL A 206 -19.94 -9.91 16.16
N ASN A 207 -18.61 -9.79 16.04
CA ASN A 207 -17.69 -10.86 16.41
C ASN A 207 -17.69 -11.17 17.92
N ASN A 208 -17.91 -10.16 18.77
CA ASN A 208 -18.03 -10.36 20.22
C ASN A 208 -19.38 -10.97 20.65
N HIS A 209 -20.38 -11.01 19.77
CA HIS A 209 -21.70 -11.61 20.03
C HIS A 209 -21.90 -12.98 19.36
N LYS A 210 -20.88 -13.54 18.69
CA LYS A 210 -20.91 -14.95 18.32
C LYS A 210 -20.81 -15.78 19.61
N PRO A 211 -21.82 -16.60 19.96
CA PRO A 211 -21.64 -17.56 21.03
C PRO A 211 -20.48 -18.48 20.66
N ALA A 212 -19.70 -18.89 21.66
CA ALA A 212 -18.71 -19.93 21.51
C ALA A 212 -19.44 -21.24 21.17
N SER A 213 -19.73 -21.47 19.90
CA SER A 213 -20.28 -22.73 19.44
C SER A 213 -19.14 -23.73 19.33
N ASP A 214 -19.16 -24.65 20.29
CA ASP A 214 -18.78 -26.05 20.23
C ASP A 214 -17.29 -26.35 19.99
N THR A 215 -16.59 -26.45 21.11
CA THR A 215 -15.53 -27.45 21.27
C THR A 215 -16.20 -28.83 21.23
N ASN A 216 -15.91 -29.58 20.18
CA ASN A 216 -15.96 -31.04 20.15
C ASN A 216 -14.68 -31.54 19.49
#